data_AF-A0AA38C0D7-F1
#
_entry.id   AF-A0AA38C0D7-F1
#
_cell.length_a   1.000
_cell.length_b   1.000
_cell.length_c   1.000
_cell.angle_alpha   90.00
_cell.angle_beta   90.00
_cell.angle_gamma   90.00
#
_symmetry.space_group_name_H-M   'P 1'
#
loop_
_entity.id
_entity.type
_entity.pdbx_description
1 polymer ?
#
loop_
_entity_poly.entity_id
_entity_poly.type
_entity_poly.pdbx_seq_one_letter_code
_entity_poly.pdbx_strand_id
1 'polypeptide(L)'
;FYKNIAADRILLNKRLKKNAPLWNEEMTEAIKRIKKQVLNLPPMSLPGQGLKIIECDASENYWGAILKEKAENGKEKICRYASGSFQ
;
A
#
# COMPACT_ATOMS: atom_id res chain seq x y z
N PHE A 1 -9.25 5.95 -1.57
CA PHE A 1 -8.76 5.50 -0.26
C PHE A 1 -9.55 4.26 0.15
N TYR A 2 -8.90 3.21 0.67
CA TYR A 2 -9.56 1.98 1.09
C TYR A 2 -10.43 2.26 2.33
N LYS A 3 -11.75 2.33 2.13
CA LYS A 3 -12.71 2.54 3.22
C LYS A 3 -12.69 1.29 4.13
N ASN A 4 -12.51 1.50 5.44
CA ASN A 4 -12.55 0.47 6.49
C ASN A 4 -11.37 -0.51 6.57
N ILE A 5 -10.19 -0.15 6.06
CA ILE A 5 -8.95 -0.95 6.26
C ILE A 5 -8.70 -1.31 7.75
N ALA A 6 -9.10 -0.44 8.67
CA ALA A 6 -8.94 -0.65 10.09
C ALA A 6 -9.64 -1.93 10.57
N ALA A 7 -10.86 -2.20 10.10
CA ALA A 7 -11.63 -3.37 10.48
C ALA A 7 -10.96 -4.66 10.00
N ASP A 8 -10.53 -4.71 8.73
CA ASP A 8 -9.85 -5.88 8.17
C ASP A 8 -8.44 -6.08 8.77
N ARG A 9 -7.78 -5.01 9.22
CA ARG A 9 -6.45 -5.06 9.84
C ARG A 9 -6.46 -5.56 11.29
N ILE A 10 -7.55 -5.37 12.05
CA ILE A 10 -7.59 -5.73 13.49
C ILE A 10 -7.24 -7.20 13.71
N LEU A 11 -7.76 -8.11 12.87
CA LEU A 11 -7.48 -9.53 12.95
C LEU A 11 -6.00 -9.83 12.70
N LEU A 12 -5.43 -9.24 11.64
CA LEU A 12 -4.04 -9.42 11.24
C LEU A 12 -3.07 -8.81 12.27
N ASN A 13 -3.42 -7.69 12.89
CA ASN A 13 -2.59 -7.05 13.92
C ASN A 13 -2.35 -7.94 15.15
N LYS A 14 -3.24 -8.91 15.44
CA LYS A 14 -3.02 -9.87 16.52
C LYS A 14 -1.75 -10.71 16.29
N ARG A 15 -1.34 -10.91 15.03
CA ARG A 15 -0.11 -11.62 14.65
C ARG A 15 1.17 -10.84 14.91
N LEU A 16 1.10 -9.53 15.13
CA LEU A 16 2.26 -8.69 15.44
C LEU A 16 2.64 -8.73 16.93
N LYS A 17 1.84 -9.40 17.77
CA LYS A 17 2.10 -9.53 19.21
C LYS A 17 3.10 -10.65 19.49
N LYS A 18 3.83 -10.55 20.60
CA LYS A 18 4.83 -11.54 21.05
C LYS A 18 4.27 -12.98 21.10
N ASN A 19 3.02 -13.15 21.55
CA ASN A 19 2.32 -14.44 21.57
C ASN A 19 1.25 -14.48 20.47
N ALA A 20 1.70 -14.45 19.22
CA ALA A 20 0.83 -14.40 18.05
C ALA A 20 0.01 -15.69 17.90
N PRO A 21 -1.32 -15.62 17.67
CA PRO A 21 -2.12 -16.79 17.35
C PRO A 21 -1.65 -17.40 16.02
N LEU A 22 -1.76 -18.72 15.83
CA LEU A 22 -1.44 -19.36 14.54
C LEU A 22 -2.28 -18.79 13.39
N TRP A 23 -1.76 -18.88 12.17
CA TRP A 23 -2.50 -18.48 10.98
C TRP A 23 -3.73 -19.39 10.80
N ASN A 24 -4.88 -18.80 10.52
CA ASN A 24 -6.14 -19.53 10.33
C ASN A 24 -6.87 -19.06 9.06
N GLU A 25 -7.98 -19.74 8.73
CA GLU A 25 -8.78 -19.43 7.55
C GLU A 25 -9.35 -18.00 7.59
N GLU A 26 -9.78 -17.52 8.77
CA GLU A 26 -10.32 -16.18 8.94
C GLU A 26 -9.31 -15.08 8.54
N MET A 27 -8.03 -15.26 8.90
CA MET A 27 -6.94 -14.37 8.47
C MET A 27 -6.72 -14.42 6.96
N THR A 28 -6.86 -15.60 6.35
CA THR A 28 -6.78 -15.75 4.89
C THR A 28 -7.90 -14.99 4.19
N GLU A 29 -9.13 -15.10 4.71
CA GLU A 29 -10.27 -14.35 4.19
C GLU A 29 -10.11 -12.85 4.39
N ALA A 30 -9.53 -12.40 5.51
CA ALA A 30 -9.19 -10.99 5.70
C ALA A 30 -8.21 -10.48 4.64
N ILE A 31 -7.15 -11.23 4.33
CA ILE A 31 -6.21 -10.87 3.25
C ILE A 31 -6.94 -10.81 1.90
N LYS A 32 -7.81 -11.77 1.59
CA LYS A 32 -8.58 -11.78 0.34
C LYS A 32 -9.48 -10.54 0.23
N ARG A 33 -10.16 -10.16 1.32
CA ARG A 33 -10.97 -8.92 1.37
C ARG A 33 -10.12 -7.68 1.10
N ILE A 34 -8.97 -7.55 1.77
CA ILE A 34 -8.04 -6.44 1.57
C ILE A 34 -7.59 -6.38 0.10
N LYS A 35 -7.14 -7.50 -0.47
CA LYS A 35 -6.71 -7.58 -1.87
C LYS A 35 -7.83 -7.16 -2.83
N LYS A 36 -9.07 -7.63 -2.62
CA LYS A 36 -10.23 -7.25 -3.43
C LYS A 36 -10.52 -5.75 -3.37
N GLN A 37 -10.29 -5.13 -2.23
CA GLN A 37 -10.52 -3.69 -2.03
C GLN A 37 -9.40 -2.84 -2.64
N VAL A 38 -8.16 -3.34 -2.61
CA VAL A 38 -7.01 -2.73 -3.29
C VAL A 38 -7.25 -2.63 -4.80
N LEU A 39 -7.91 -3.63 -5.41
CA LEU A 39 -8.31 -3.59 -6.83
C LEU A 39 -9.28 -2.44 -7.16
N ASN A 40 -10.03 -1.96 -6.16
CA ASN A 40 -11.00 -0.87 -6.31
C ASN A 40 -10.45 0.48 -5.85
N LEU A 41 -9.13 0.62 -5.69
CA LEU A 41 -8.54 1.92 -5.36
C LEU A 41 -8.77 2.93 -6.50
N PRO A 42 -8.81 4.24 -6.18
CA PRO A 42 -8.91 5.26 -7.20
C PRO A 42 -7.82 5.10 -8.25
N PRO A 43 -8.13 5.34 -9.54
CA PRO A 43 -7.13 5.28 -10.59
C PRO A 43 -5.99 6.26 -10.30
N MET A 44 -4.77 5.88 -10.70
CA MET A 44 -3.60 6.74 -10.60
C MET A 44 -3.80 8.00 -11.46
N SER A 45 -3.25 9.11 -10.99
CA SER A 45 -3.30 10.36 -11.76
C SER A 45 -2.19 10.39 -12.80
N LEU A 46 -2.50 10.92 -13.99
CA LEU A 46 -1.45 11.24 -14.96
C LEU A 46 -0.54 12.32 -14.38
N PRO A 47 0.80 12.16 -14.49
CA PRO A 47 1.73 13.16 -14.02
C PRO A 47 1.64 14.43 -14.89
N GLY A 48 1.48 15.57 -14.23
CA GLY A 48 1.52 16.91 -14.81
C GLY A 48 2.88 17.59 -14.61
N GLN A 49 2.84 18.93 -14.57
CA GLN A 49 4.03 19.78 -14.43
C GLN A 49 4.41 20.08 -12.97
N GLY A 50 3.64 19.59 -11.98
CA GLY A 50 3.95 19.78 -10.57
C GLY A 50 5.24 19.09 -10.12
N LEU A 51 5.61 19.34 -8.86
CA LEU A 51 6.79 18.76 -8.22
C LEU A 51 6.61 17.24 -8.11
N LYS A 52 7.58 16.50 -8.64
CA LYS A 52 7.60 15.04 -8.62
C LYS A 52 8.41 14.56 -7.42
N ILE A 53 7.82 13.69 -6.62
CA ILE A 53 8.39 13.14 -5.40
C ILE A 53 8.40 11.63 -5.53
N ILE A 54 9.57 11.01 -5.40
CA ILE A 54 9.70 9.55 -5.34
C ILE A 54 9.96 9.18 -3.89
N GLU A 55 9.03 8.43 -3.30
CA GLU A 55 9.26 7.73 -2.03
C GLU A 55 9.67 6.31 -2.36
N CYS A 56 10.79 5.85 -1.82
CA CYS A 56 11.27 4.50 -2.00
C CYS A 56 11.61 3.87 -0.66
N ASP A 57 11.40 2.57 -0.58
CA ASP A 57 11.81 1.74 0.55
C ASP A 57 12.45 0.47 0.00
N ALA A 58 13.50 -0.01 0.66
CA ALA A 58 14.28 -1.14 0.21
C ALA A 58 14.66 -2.06 1.37
N SER A 59 14.66 -3.34 1.07
CA SER A 59 15.24 -4.41 1.88
C SER A 59 16.57 -4.85 1.28
N GLU A 60 17.19 -5.90 1.82
CA GLU A 60 18.42 -6.47 1.25
C GLU A 60 18.24 -6.99 -0.18
N ASN A 61 17.05 -7.51 -0.51
CA ASN A 61 16.83 -8.24 -1.77
C ASN A 61 15.84 -7.56 -2.72
N TYR A 62 15.05 -6.60 -2.23
CA TYR A 62 13.95 -5.99 -2.98
C TYR A 62 13.78 -4.52 -2.66
N TRP A 63 13.18 -3.79 -3.61
CA TRP A 63 12.79 -2.39 -3.45
C TRP A 63 11.35 -2.16 -3.91
N GLY A 64 10.73 -1.13 -3.33
CA GLY A 64 9.45 -0.58 -3.72
C GLY A 64 9.54 0.94 -3.81
N ALA A 65 8.78 1.54 -4.72
CA ALA A 65 8.73 2.98 -4.91
C ALA A 65 7.33 3.47 -5.29
N ILE A 66 7.03 4.70 -4.88
CA ILE A 66 5.81 5.43 -5.22
C ILE A 66 6.21 6.78 -5.80
N LEU A 67 5.69 7.08 -6.99
CA LEU A 67 5.76 8.42 -7.57
C LEU A 67 4.51 9.21 -7.17
N LYS A 68 4.73 10.35 -6.52
CA LYS A 68 3.71 11.36 -6.21
C LYS A 68 3.99 12.65 -6.99
N GLU A 69 2.94 13.38 -7.29
CA GLU A 69 3.02 14.75 -7.78
C GLU A 69 2.34 15.68 -6.78
N LYS A 70 3.05 16.72 -6.35
CA LYS A 70 2.48 17.85 -5.61
C LYS A 70 2.10 18.94 -6.61
N ALA A 71 0.80 19.12 -6.81
CA ALA A 71 0.26 20.18 -7.68
C ALA A 71 0.45 21.56 -7.03
N GLU A 72 0.31 22.62 -7.83
CA GLU A 72 0.45 24.02 -7.37
C GLU A 72 -0.50 24.38 -6.22
N ASN A 73 -1.68 23.77 -6.18
CA ASN A 73 -2.65 23.92 -5.09
C ASN A 73 -2.26 23.17 -3.80
N GLY A 74 -1.06 22.61 -3.74
CA GLY A 74 -0.51 21.88 -2.60
C GLY A 74 -1.04 20.45 -2.44
N LYS A 75 -1.98 19.99 -3.27
CA LYS A 75 -2.51 18.61 -3.19
C LYS A 75 -1.53 17.62 -3.80
N GLU A 76 -1.31 16.51 -3.08
CA GLU A 76 -0.53 15.38 -3.57
C GLU A 76 -1.42 14.36 -4.27
N LYS A 77 -0.94 13.87 -5.42
CA LYS A 77 -1.58 12.82 -6.21
C LYS A 77 -0.60 11.67 -6.38
N ILE A 78 -1.10 10.44 -6.32
CA ILE A 78 -0.30 9.26 -6.62
C ILE A 78 -0.34 9.01 -8.14
N CYS A 79 0.84 8.94 -8.74
CA CYS A 79 0.99 8.79 -10.19
C CYS A 79 1.44 7.39 -10.60
N ARG A 80 2.29 6.73 -9.78
CA ARG A 80 2.79 5.38 -10.12
C ARG A 80 3.27 4.62 -8.89
N TYR A 81 3.14 3.30 -8.96
CA TYR A 81 3.83 2.35 -8.08
C TYR A 81 4.87 1.56 -8.90
N ALA A 82 6.01 1.27 -8.31
CA ALA A 82 7.06 0.43 -8.88
C ALA A 82 7.68 -0.46 -7.80
N SER A 83 8.19 -1.62 -8.19
CA SER A 83 8.90 -2.53 -7.29
C SER A 83 9.77 -3.47 -8.09
N GLY A 84 10.84 -3.97 -7.50
CA GLY A 84 11.75 -4.93 -8.15
C GLY A 84 12.65 -5.64 -7.14
N SER A 85 13.45 -6.57 -7.64
CA SER A 85 14.56 -7.17 -6.89
C SER A 85 15.87 -6.43 -7.21
N PHE A 86 16.83 -6.52 -6.30
CA PHE A 86 18.23 -6.22 -6.62
C PHE A 86 18.78 -7.47 -7.31
N GLN A 87 18.97 -7.39 -8.63
CA GLN A 87 19.68 -8.44 -9.39
C GLN A 87 21.19 -8.25 -9.26
#